data_AF-A0A5C7SGP6-F1
#
_entry.id   AF-A0A5C7SGP6-F1
#
_cell.length_a   1.000
_cell.length_b   1.000
_cell.length_c   1.000
_cell.angle_alpha   90.00
_cell.angle_beta   90.00
_cell.angle_gamma   90.00
#
_symmetry.space_group_name_H-M   'P 1'
#
loop_
_entity.id
_entity.type
_entity.pdbx_description
1 polymer ?
#
loop_
_entity_poly.entity_id
_entity_poly.type
_entity_poly.pdbx_seq_one_letter_code
_entity_poly.pdbx_strand_id
1 'polypeptide(L)' 'VEIDDIVRHTGLTISAVHSVLLELDMAGRLHRHPGGLVSISMLD' A
#
# COMPACT_ATOMS: atom_id res chain seq x y z
N VAL A 1 1.62 1.99 -7.75
CA VAL A 1 1.71 3.36 -7.18
C VAL A 1 2.80 3.36 -6.13
N GLU A 2 3.56 4.43 -5.97
CA GLU A 2 4.56 4.55 -4.91
C GLU A 2 3.87 4.78 -3.56
N ILE A 3 4.47 4.29 -2.46
CA ILE A 3 3.91 4.49 -1.11
C ILE A 3 3.86 5.99 -0.77
N ASP A 4 4.86 6.77 -1.20
CA ASP A 4 4.92 8.22 -0.96
C ASP A 4 3.78 8.97 -1.65
N ASP A 5 3.32 8.51 -2.81
CA ASP A 5 2.14 9.07 -3.48
C ASP A 5 0.86 8.81 -2.69
N ILE A 6 0.75 7.64 -2.06
CA ILE A 6 -0.39 7.31 -1.18
C ILE A 6 -0.39 8.26 0.03
N VAL A 7 0.78 8.46 0.66
CA VAL A 7 0.94 9.39 1.80
C VAL A 7 0.55 10.81 1.38
N ARG A 8 1.06 11.29 0.24
CA ARG A 8 0.77 12.64 -0.28
C ARG A 8 -0.70 12.82 -0.65
N HIS A 9 -1.33 11.82 -1.25
CA HIS A 9 -2.72 11.89 -1.69
C HIS A 9 -3.71 11.82 -0.51
N THR A 10 -3.41 10.99 0.50
CA THR A 10 -4.32 10.77 1.64
C THR A 10 -4.09 11.74 2.79
N GLY A 11 -2.90 12.33 2.91
CA GLY A 11 -2.49 13.15 4.06
C GLY A 11 -2.31 12.37 5.36
N LEU A 12 -2.38 11.03 5.30
CA LEU A 12 -2.17 10.17 6.46
C LEU A 12 -0.68 10.10 6.83
N THR A 13 -0.39 9.77 8.09
CA THR A 13 0.98 9.52 8.52
C THR A 13 1.55 8.30 7.80
N ILE A 14 2.87 8.29 7.59
CA ILE A 14 3.60 7.15 7.00
C ILE A 14 3.28 5.85 7.75
N SER A 15 3.20 5.90 9.09
CA SER A 15 2.84 4.74 9.92
C SER A 15 1.43 4.24 9.64
N ALA A 16 0.43 5.12 9.51
CA ALA A 16 -0.94 4.72 9.20
C ALA A 16 -1.04 4.06 7.82
N VAL A 17 -0.36 4.62 6.81
CA VAL A 17 -0.31 4.02 5.47
C VAL A 17 0.35 2.64 5.51
N HIS A 18 1.48 2.49 6.21
CA HIS A 18 2.13 1.19 6.35
C HIS A 18 1.28 0.15 7.09
N SER A 19 0.52 0.54 8.12
CA SER A 19 -0.39 -0.38 8.80
C SER A 19 -1.47 -0.91 7.86
N VAL A 20 -2.13 -0.05 7.08
CA VAL A 20 -3.15 -0.48 6.11
C VAL A 20 -2.53 -1.37 5.03
N LEU A 21 -1.36 -1.01 4.50
CA LEU A 21 -0.66 -1.83 3.52
C LEU A 21 -0.29 -3.21 4.09
N LEU A 22 0.16 -3.28 5.35
CA LEU A 22 0.45 -4.55 6.02
C LEU A 22 -0.81 -5.42 6.17
N GLU A 23 -1.93 -4.84 6.56
CA GLU A 23 -3.22 -5.55 6.65
C GLU A 23 -3.65 -6.12 5.29
N LEU A 24 -3.53 -5.34 4.23
CA LEU A 24 -3.84 -5.78 2.87
C LEU A 24 -2.89 -6.90 2.39
N ASP A 25 -1.61 -6.82 2.74
CA ASP A 25 -0.58 -7.81 2.43
C ASP A 25 -0.88 -9.15 3.12
N MET A 26 -1.21 -9.10 4.42
CA MET A 26 -1.63 -10.28 5.18
C MET A 26 -2.93 -10.89 4.63
N ALA A 27 -3.83 -10.06 4.10
CA ALA A 27 -5.06 -10.51 3.44
C ALA A 27 -4.84 -11.04 2.01
N GLY A 28 -3.60 -11.02 1.48
CA GLY A 28 -3.29 -11.42 0.10
C GLY A 28 -3.83 -10.47 -0.96
N ARG A 29 -4.20 -9.24 -0.56
CA ARG A 29 -4.81 -8.20 -1.42
C ARG A 29 -3.82 -7.13 -1.86
N LEU A 30 -2.54 -7.27 -1.49
CA LEU A 30 -1.48 -6.35 -1.88
C LEU A 30 -0.36 -7.11 -2.59
N HIS A 31 0.15 -6.53 -3.67
CA HIS A 31 1.42 -6.94 -4.28
C HIS A 31 2.46 -5.85 -4.07
N ARG A 32 3.66 -6.27 -3.66
CA ARG A 32 4.84 -5.40 -3.53
C ARG A 32 5.76 -5.60 -4.72
N HIS A 33 6.24 -4.49 -5.26
CA HIS A 33 7.16 -4.46 -6.39
C HIS A 33 8.47 -3.78 -5.98
N PRO A 34 9.58 -4.02 -6.70
CA PRO A 34 10.83 -3.29 -6.48
C PRO A 34 10.62 -1.77 -6.50
N GLY A 35 11.44 -1.02 -5.76
CA GLY A 35 11.36 0.44 -5.73
C GLY A 35 10.22 1.03 -4.89
N GLY A 36 9.63 0.27 -3.96
CA GLY A 36 8.59 0.78 -3.05
C GLY A 36 7.22 0.95 -3.71
N LEU A 37 7.03 0.33 -4.88
CA LEU A 37 5.78 0.30 -5.62
C LEU A 37 4.83 -0.76 -5.07
N VAL A 38 3.55 -0.43 -4.99
CA VAL A 38 2.48 -1.35 -4.59
C VAL A 38 1.33 -1.35 -5.59
N SER A 39 0.61 -2.47 -5.67
CA SER A 39 -0.66 -2.60 -6.38
C SER A 39 -1.64 -3.43 -5.57
N ILE A 40 -2.94 -3.17 -5.72
CA ILE A 40 -3.98 -3.98 -5.11
C ILE A 40 -4.25 -5.20 -6.01
N SER A 41 -4.40 -6.36 -5.40
CA SER A 41 -4.94 -7.54 -6.08
C SER A 41 -6.41 -7.28 -6.38
N MET A 42 -6.74 -7.06 -7.66
CA MET A 42 -8.12 -7.17 -8.12
C MET A 42 -8.42 -8.67 -8.24
N LEU A 43 -8.78 -9.32 -7.13
CA LEU A 43 -9.43 -10.62 -7.24
C LEU A 43 -10.89 -10.39 -7.64
N ASP A 44 -11.41 -11.20 -8.57
CA ASP A 44 -12.85 -11.35 -8.82
C ASP A 44 -13.62 -11.78 -7.56
#